data_AF-A0A7S4HQ88-F1
#
_entry.id   AF-A0A7S4HQ88-F1
#
_cell.length_a   1.000
_cell.length_b   1.000
_cell.length_c   1.000
_cell.angle_alpha   90.00
_cell.angle_beta   90.00
_cell.angle_gamma   90.00
#
_symmetry.space_group_name_H-M   'P 1'
#
loop_
_entity.id
_entity.type
_entity.pdbx_description
1 polymer ?
#
loop_
_entity_poly.entity_id
_entity_poly.type
_entity_poly.pdbx_seq_one_letter_code
_entity_poly.pdbx_strand_id
1 'polypeptide(L)'
;GASIPTIHLIRSYEPKAFGIDAPEPLVKETYIMRSDISPIVGWETGRPSEPAFMDMNLHAVRGNSVPTVVLYQHDLADPLNPLGLLIAYAEAHVKPVCSDFDTFTIGSKGMKYEATPPQQIELVHWALDHTTALLEEPTAKGWTGRWLDVLKEENKRGFHPELPKYGFGDPTSY
;
A
#
# COMPACT_ATOMS: atom_id res chain seq x y z
N GLY A 1 -16.59 29.28 -10.28
CA GLY A 1 -16.65 28.32 -11.40
C GLY A 1 -15.59 27.28 -11.17
N ALA A 2 -15.93 26.00 -11.21
CA ALA A 2 -14.93 24.94 -11.04
C ALA A 2 -13.95 24.98 -12.23
N SER A 3 -12.64 24.96 -11.96
CA SER A 3 -11.63 24.85 -13.00
C SER A 3 -11.84 23.57 -13.79
N ILE A 4 -11.75 23.64 -15.12
CA ILE A 4 -11.82 22.46 -15.97
C ILE A 4 -10.66 21.53 -15.58
N PRO A 5 -10.91 20.25 -15.23
CA PRO A 5 -9.83 19.30 -14.98
C PRO A 5 -8.96 19.18 -16.23
N THR A 6 -7.66 19.44 -16.08
CA THR A 6 -6.69 19.38 -17.18
C THR A 6 -5.84 18.13 -17.06
N ILE A 7 -5.47 17.56 -18.20
CA ILE A 7 -4.62 16.38 -18.30
C ILE A 7 -3.27 16.84 -18.85
N HIS A 8 -2.17 16.45 -18.22
CA HIS A 8 -0.82 16.77 -18.68
C HIS A 8 -0.06 15.51 -19.08
N LEU A 9 0.48 15.52 -20.30
CA LEU A 9 1.32 14.44 -20.81
C LEU A 9 2.77 14.64 -20.34
N ILE A 10 3.34 13.63 -19.68
CA ILE A 10 4.71 13.63 -19.21
C ILE A 10 5.55 12.73 -20.13
N ARG A 11 6.21 13.32 -21.13
CA ARG A 11 6.95 12.56 -22.15
C ARG A 11 8.28 11.99 -21.67
N SER A 12 8.85 12.57 -20.62
CA SER A 12 10.16 12.20 -20.07
C SER A 12 10.05 11.32 -18.83
N TYR A 13 8.94 10.59 -18.67
CA TYR A 13 8.66 9.85 -17.44
C TYR A 13 9.52 8.59 -17.31
N GLU A 14 9.59 7.78 -18.37
CA GLU A 14 10.48 6.62 -18.46
C GLU A 14 11.01 6.51 -19.90
N PRO A 15 12.23 6.02 -20.17
CA PRO A 15 12.78 5.98 -21.53
C PRO A 15 11.90 5.29 -22.58
N LYS A 16 10.96 4.43 -22.16
CA LYS A 16 10.06 3.67 -23.04
C LYS A 16 8.57 3.92 -22.75
N ALA A 17 8.22 4.83 -21.83
CA ALA A 17 6.83 5.09 -21.48
C ALA A 17 6.58 6.58 -21.20
N PHE A 18 5.34 7.01 -21.38
CA PHE A 18 4.89 8.34 -21.01
C PHE A 18 4.07 8.27 -19.71
N GLY A 19 4.09 9.35 -18.94
CA GLY A 19 3.20 9.54 -17.81
C GLY A 19 2.01 10.40 -18.18
N ILE A 20 0.93 10.28 -17.41
CA ILE A 20 -0.22 11.18 -17.45
C ILE A 20 -0.43 11.72 -16.03
N ASP A 21 -0.44 13.04 -15.89
CA ASP A 21 -0.99 13.70 -14.71
C ASP A 21 -2.46 14.04 -14.98
N ALA A 22 -3.35 13.49 -14.17
CA ALA A 22 -4.79 13.59 -14.34
C ALA A 22 -5.50 13.70 -12.99
N PRO A 23 -6.58 14.50 -12.90
CA PRO A 23 -7.39 14.58 -11.70
C PRO A 23 -8.03 13.24 -11.35
N GLU A 24 -7.97 12.87 -10.07
CA GLU A 24 -8.56 11.62 -9.57
C GLU A 24 -10.03 11.39 -9.99
N PRO A 25 -10.93 12.40 -9.97
CA PRO A 25 -12.31 12.18 -10.42
C PRO A 25 -12.39 11.67 -11.86
N LEU A 26 -11.46 12.09 -12.73
CA LEU A 26 -11.39 11.61 -14.10
C LEU A 26 -10.88 10.17 -14.17
N VAL A 27 -9.85 9.84 -13.39
CA VAL A 27 -9.34 8.46 -13.29
C VAL A 27 -10.43 7.51 -12.80
N LYS A 28 -11.17 7.90 -11.74
CA LYS A 28 -12.30 7.16 -11.20
C LYS A 28 -13.41 6.98 -12.24
N GLU A 29 -13.80 8.05 -12.90
CA GLU A 29 -14.84 8.00 -13.93
C GLU A 29 -14.44 7.02 -15.05
N THR A 30 -13.21 7.13 -15.57
CA THR A 30 -12.73 6.30 -16.67
C THR A 30 -12.59 4.84 -16.27
N TYR A 31 -11.85 4.51 -15.20
CA TYR A 31 -11.48 3.12 -14.89
C TYR A 31 -12.46 2.40 -13.97
N ILE A 32 -13.32 3.11 -13.23
CA ILE A 32 -14.22 2.49 -12.25
C ILE A 32 -15.68 2.64 -12.68
N MET A 33 -16.10 3.84 -13.06
CA MET A 33 -17.52 4.09 -13.34
C MET A 33 -17.95 3.63 -14.73
N ARG A 34 -17.07 3.78 -15.73
CA ARG A 34 -17.37 3.47 -17.14
C ARG A 34 -16.88 2.11 -17.59
N SER A 35 -15.83 1.57 -16.97
CA SER A 35 -15.27 0.27 -17.34
C SER A 35 -16.04 -0.89 -16.72
N ASP A 36 -16.05 -2.02 -17.41
CA ASP A 36 -16.45 -3.29 -16.81
C ASP A 36 -15.33 -3.80 -15.90
N ILE A 37 -15.63 -3.92 -14.62
CA ILE A 37 -14.71 -4.40 -13.57
C ILE A 37 -15.07 -5.82 -13.10
N SER A 38 -15.88 -6.53 -13.88
CA SER A 38 -16.24 -7.91 -13.59
C SER A 38 -14.98 -8.78 -13.49
N PRO A 39 -14.91 -9.69 -12.50
CA PRO A 39 -13.76 -10.60 -12.37
C PRO A 39 -13.52 -11.39 -13.66
N ILE A 40 -12.29 -11.36 -14.16
CA ILE A 40 -11.86 -12.15 -15.32
C ILE A 40 -11.14 -13.39 -14.82
N VAL A 41 -11.47 -14.54 -15.40
CA VAL A 41 -10.80 -15.81 -15.11
C VAL A 41 -9.31 -15.70 -15.44
N GLY A 42 -8.45 -16.10 -14.50
CA GLY A 42 -6.99 -15.98 -14.62
C GLY A 42 -6.40 -14.67 -14.09
N TRP A 43 -7.25 -13.74 -13.62
CA TRP A 43 -6.85 -12.47 -12.99
C TRP A 43 -7.21 -12.45 -11.49
N GLU A 44 -7.34 -13.61 -10.87
CA GLU A 44 -7.70 -13.71 -9.46
C GLU A 44 -6.56 -13.25 -8.55
N THR A 45 -6.85 -12.34 -7.62
CA THR A 45 -5.86 -11.76 -6.70
C THR A 45 -5.67 -12.58 -5.41
N GLY A 46 -6.43 -13.67 -5.24
CA GLY A 46 -6.33 -14.60 -4.10
C GLY A 46 -6.77 -14.03 -2.74
N ARG A 47 -7.13 -12.75 -2.66
CA ARG A 47 -7.59 -12.08 -1.43
C ARG A 47 -8.94 -11.39 -1.67
N PRO A 48 -9.89 -11.47 -0.72
CA PRO A 48 -11.09 -10.65 -0.77
C PRO A 48 -10.74 -9.17 -0.83
N SER A 49 -11.48 -8.40 -1.63
CA SER A 49 -11.34 -6.95 -1.67
C SER A 49 -11.84 -6.33 -0.36
N GLU A 50 -11.14 -5.32 0.13
CA GLU A 50 -11.54 -4.47 1.25
C GLU A 50 -11.47 -3.01 0.80
N PRO A 51 -12.50 -2.17 1.08
CA PRO A 51 -12.48 -0.75 0.70
C PRO A 51 -11.22 -0.01 1.17
N ALA A 52 -10.72 -0.39 2.35
CA ALA A 52 -9.50 0.18 2.92
C ALA A 52 -8.27 0.01 2.01
N PHE A 53 -8.17 -1.06 1.22
CA PHE A 53 -7.06 -1.25 0.29
C PHE A 53 -7.07 -0.20 -0.82
N MET A 54 -8.25 0.13 -1.35
CA MET A 54 -8.38 1.18 -2.36
C MET A 54 -8.08 2.55 -1.76
N ASP A 55 -8.55 2.82 -0.53
CA ASP A 55 -8.23 4.07 0.18
C ASP A 55 -6.72 4.22 0.40
N MET A 56 -6.03 3.14 0.77
CA MET A 56 -4.56 3.11 0.91
C MET A 56 -3.86 3.38 -0.42
N ASN A 57 -4.29 2.73 -1.51
CA ASN A 57 -3.75 2.95 -2.85
C ASN A 57 -3.92 4.41 -3.30
N LEU A 58 -5.12 4.97 -3.14
CA LEU A 58 -5.39 6.37 -3.48
C LEU A 58 -4.58 7.32 -2.60
N HIS A 59 -4.47 7.05 -1.31
CA HIS A 59 -3.66 7.85 -0.41
C HIS A 59 -2.18 7.85 -0.84
N ALA A 60 -1.64 6.68 -1.21
CA ALA A 60 -0.26 6.55 -1.65
C ALA A 60 0.02 7.37 -2.92
N VAL A 61 -0.88 7.33 -3.91
CA VAL A 61 -0.73 8.04 -5.20
C VAL A 61 -0.95 9.55 -5.07
N ARG A 62 -1.76 10.00 -4.11
CA ARG A 62 -1.95 11.44 -3.80
C ARG A 62 -0.76 12.05 -3.05
N GLY A 63 0.06 11.22 -2.42
CA GLY A 63 1.08 11.65 -1.47
C GLY A 63 2.37 12.14 -2.12
N ASN A 64 3.20 12.85 -1.33
CA ASN A 64 4.56 13.23 -1.70
C ASN A 64 5.57 12.14 -1.28
N SER A 65 5.23 10.88 -1.54
CA SER A 65 6.07 9.73 -1.20
C SER A 65 7.40 9.79 -1.93
N VAL A 66 8.45 9.28 -1.29
CA VAL A 66 9.78 9.12 -1.89
C VAL A 66 10.19 7.65 -1.76
N PRO A 67 10.25 6.88 -2.88
CA PRO A 67 10.00 7.32 -4.26
C PRO A 67 8.51 7.63 -4.54
N THR A 68 8.26 8.39 -5.61
CA THR A 68 6.91 8.78 -6.00
C THR A 68 6.09 7.54 -6.36
N VAL A 69 4.88 7.44 -5.82
CA VAL A 69 3.97 6.32 -6.09
C VAL A 69 3.05 6.70 -7.24
N VAL A 70 2.90 5.79 -8.21
CA VAL A 70 2.02 5.98 -9.38
C VAL A 70 1.21 4.74 -9.70
N LEU A 71 0.17 4.94 -10.53
CA LEU A 71 -0.54 3.86 -11.20
C LEU A 71 0.18 3.52 -12.51
N TYR A 72 0.52 2.25 -12.67
CA TYR A 72 1.17 1.71 -13.86
C TYR A 72 0.20 0.80 -14.61
N GLN A 73 0.01 1.04 -15.90
CA GLN A 73 -0.80 0.18 -16.76
C GLN A 73 0.06 -0.96 -17.30
N HIS A 74 -0.18 -2.17 -16.79
CA HIS A 74 0.54 -3.38 -17.19
C HIS A 74 -0.04 -4.03 -18.46
N ASP A 75 -1.32 -3.78 -18.77
CA ASP A 75 -1.94 -4.30 -19.98
C ASP A 75 -1.48 -3.50 -21.20
N LEU A 76 -0.63 -4.13 -22.02
CA LEU A 76 -0.09 -3.53 -23.25
C LEU A 76 -1.09 -3.57 -24.41
N ALA A 77 -2.14 -4.39 -24.32
CA ALA A 77 -3.15 -4.53 -25.37
C ALA A 77 -4.32 -3.56 -25.17
N ASP A 78 -4.73 -3.33 -23.92
CA ASP A 78 -5.81 -2.41 -23.58
C ASP A 78 -5.38 -1.40 -22.49
N PRO A 79 -5.02 -0.16 -22.86
CA PRO A 79 -4.61 0.85 -21.90
C PRO A 79 -5.73 1.31 -20.95
N LEU A 80 -7.00 1.02 -21.27
CA LEU A 80 -8.16 1.36 -20.46
C LEU A 80 -8.66 0.17 -19.61
N ASN A 81 -7.97 -0.97 -19.65
CA ASN A 81 -8.28 -2.11 -18.77
C ASN A 81 -7.98 -1.73 -17.30
N PRO A 82 -9.00 -1.65 -16.43
CA PRO A 82 -8.80 -1.30 -15.03
C PRO A 82 -8.11 -2.40 -14.22
N LEU A 83 -8.17 -3.66 -14.66
CA LEU A 83 -7.54 -4.79 -13.98
C LEU A 83 -6.03 -4.83 -14.20
N GLY A 84 -5.53 -4.13 -15.23
CA GLY A 84 -4.11 -3.98 -15.50
C GLY A 84 -3.42 -2.87 -14.70
N LEU A 85 -4.16 -2.11 -13.88
CA LEU A 85 -3.59 -1.04 -13.07
C LEU A 85 -2.89 -1.59 -11.83
N LEU A 86 -1.60 -1.30 -11.72
CA LEU A 86 -0.74 -1.70 -10.61
C LEU A 86 -0.19 -0.46 -9.88
N ILE A 87 -0.04 -0.56 -8.56
CA ILE A 87 0.76 0.41 -7.81
C ILE A 87 2.23 0.20 -8.15
N ALA A 88 2.94 1.28 -8.44
CA ALA A 88 4.34 1.27 -8.84
C ALA A 88 5.13 2.41 -8.20
N TYR A 89 6.44 2.21 -8.05
CA TYR A 89 7.36 3.28 -7.70
C TYR A 89 8.02 3.87 -8.95
N ALA A 90 8.01 5.19 -9.03
CA ALA A 90 8.66 5.96 -10.09
C ALA A 90 10.05 6.41 -9.64
N GLU A 91 11.02 5.53 -9.83
CA GLU A 91 12.43 5.78 -9.56
C GLU A 91 13.15 6.14 -10.88
N ALA A 92 14.35 5.59 -11.12
CA ALA A 92 14.98 5.62 -12.45
C ALA A 92 14.18 4.85 -13.51
N HIS A 93 13.37 3.89 -13.06
CA HIS A 93 12.43 3.10 -13.84
C HIS A 93 11.10 3.00 -13.09
N VAL A 94 10.00 2.80 -13.81
CA VAL A 94 8.69 2.57 -13.18
C VAL A 94 8.53 1.08 -12.95
N LYS A 95 8.45 0.67 -11.68
CA LYS A 95 8.36 -0.75 -11.32
C LYS A 95 7.13 -1.01 -10.47
N PRO A 96 6.23 -1.90 -10.91
CA PRO A 96 5.13 -2.37 -10.08
C PRO A 96 5.66 -2.92 -8.75
N VAL A 97 4.95 -2.59 -7.67
CA VAL A 97 5.24 -3.10 -6.34
C VAL A 97 4.72 -4.52 -6.24
N CYS A 98 5.57 -5.44 -5.79
CA CYS A 98 5.17 -6.78 -5.37
C CYS A 98 5.29 -6.89 -3.85
N SER A 99 4.71 -7.95 -3.27
CA SER A 99 5.00 -8.30 -1.87
C SER A 99 6.50 -8.40 -1.65
N ASP A 100 6.93 -7.82 -0.55
CA ASP A 100 8.27 -7.95 0.00
C ASP A 100 8.48 -9.34 0.61
N PHE A 101 9.75 -9.67 0.83
CA PHE A 101 10.11 -10.81 1.65
C PHE A 101 10.12 -10.38 3.11
N ASP A 102 9.11 -10.81 3.86
CA ASP A 102 9.10 -10.68 5.30
C ASP A 102 10.28 -11.48 5.88
N THR A 103 11.25 -10.78 6.46
CA THR A 103 12.39 -11.45 7.09
C THR A 103 11.92 -12.21 8.33
N PHE A 104 12.14 -13.52 8.36
CA PHE A 104 12.03 -14.29 9.59
C PHE A 104 13.05 -13.81 10.62
N THR A 105 12.73 -13.94 11.91
CA THR A 105 13.66 -13.66 13.01
C THR A 105 14.94 -14.48 12.85
N ILE A 106 16.05 -13.83 12.49
CA ILE A 106 17.37 -14.47 12.42
C ILE A 106 18.03 -14.33 13.80
N GLY A 107 18.15 -15.45 14.51
CA GLY A 107 18.95 -15.50 15.74
C GLY A 107 20.43 -15.44 15.40
N SER A 108 21.14 -14.43 15.91
CA SER A 108 22.59 -14.36 15.81
C SER A 108 23.26 -14.79 17.13
N LYS A 109 24.47 -15.35 17.07
CA LYS A 109 25.27 -15.68 18.26
C LYS A 109 26.41 -14.68 18.41
N GLY A 110 26.60 -14.17 19.62
CA GLY A 110 27.73 -13.29 19.96
C GLY A 110 27.58 -11.84 19.51
N MET A 111 26.41 -11.44 19.01
CA MET A 111 26.14 -10.02 18.75
C MET A 111 25.79 -9.28 20.03
N LYS A 112 26.24 -8.02 20.09
CA LYS A 112 25.84 -7.07 21.13
C LYS A 112 24.75 -6.20 20.53
N TYR A 113 23.57 -6.27 21.10
CA TYR A 113 22.43 -5.47 20.69
C TYR A 113 22.31 -4.24 21.58
N GLU A 114 21.90 -3.12 20.99
CA GLU A 114 21.44 -1.97 21.76
C GLU A 114 20.11 -2.30 22.43
N ALA A 115 19.83 -1.65 23.55
CA ALA A 115 18.55 -1.82 24.22
C ALA A 115 17.42 -1.26 23.32
N THR A 116 16.37 -2.05 23.13
CA THR A 116 15.17 -1.60 22.40
C THR A 116 14.55 -0.38 23.10
N PRO A 117 14.26 0.71 22.37
CA PRO A 117 13.63 1.89 22.97
C PRO A 117 12.30 1.54 23.66
N PRO A 118 11.98 2.15 24.82
CA PRO A 118 10.76 1.86 25.58
C PRO A 118 9.48 1.95 24.74
N GLN A 119 9.38 2.93 23.85
CA GLN A 119 8.22 3.12 22.98
C GLN A 119 8.01 1.95 22.01
N GLN A 120 9.10 1.33 21.53
CA GLN A 120 9.01 0.14 20.68
C GLN A 120 8.58 -1.09 21.48
N ILE A 121 9.04 -1.21 22.73
CA ILE A 121 8.61 -2.28 23.64
C ILE A 121 7.10 -2.16 23.91
N GLU A 122 6.61 -0.95 24.20
CA GLU A 122 5.18 -0.67 24.38
C GLU A 122 4.37 -1.02 23.14
N LEU A 123 4.86 -0.65 21.94
CA LEU A 123 4.20 -0.99 20.67
C LEU A 123 4.14 -2.51 20.43
N VAL A 124 5.20 -3.25 20.76
CA VAL A 124 5.22 -4.71 20.66
C VAL A 124 4.21 -5.34 21.63
N HIS A 125 4.15 -4.88 22.88
CA HIS A 125 3.14 -5.36 23.83
C HIS A 125 1.72 -5.07 23.34
N TRP A 126 1.46 -3.84 22.87
CA TRP A 126 0.19 -3.47 22.27
C TRP A 126 -0.18 -4.39 21.09
N ALA A 127 0.77 -4.74 20.23
CA ALA A 127 0.53 -5.62 19.08
C ALA A 127 0.25 -7.08 19.51
N LEU A 128 0.94 -7.57 20.55
CA LEU A 128 0.75 -8.91 21.10
C LEU A 128 -0.59 -9.04 21.82
N ASP A 129 -1.02 -8.02 22.56
CA ASP A 129 -2.32 -8.01 23.25
C ASP A 129 -3.47 -8.10 22.23
N HIS A 130 -3.41 -7.29 21.17
CA HIS A 130 -4.41 -7.34 20.09
C HIS A 130 -4.34 -8.64 19.30
N THR A 131 -3.14 -9.17 19.03
CA THR A 131 -2.98 -10.50 18.41
C THR A 131 -3.67 -11.57 19.24
N THR A 132 -3.45 -11.57 20.55
CA THR A 132 -4.04 -12.55 21.46
C THR A 132 -5.57 -12.46 21.43
N ALA A 133 -6.13 -11.25 21.58
CA ALA A 133 -7.57 -11.03 21.49
C ALA A 133 -8.16 -11.47 20.14
N LEU A 134 -7.44 -11.24 19.04
CA LEU A 134 -7.87 -11.72 17.72
C LEU A 134 -7.83 -13.26 17.63
N LEU A 135 -6.85 -13.93 18.23
CA LEU A 135 -6.76 -15.38 18.17
C LEU A 135 -7.84 -16.09 19.02
N GLU A 136 -8.35 -15.43 20.07
CA GLU A 136 -9.40 -15.99 20.93
C GLU A 136 -10.74 -16.19 20.20
N GLU A 137 -11.06 -15.34 19.22
CA GLU A 137 -12.34 -15.38 18.49
C GLU A 137 -12.13 -15.61 16.99
N PRO A 138 -12.17 -16.85 16.49
CA PRO A 138 -12.15 -17.12 15.06
C PRO A 138 -13.36 -16.49 14.36
N THR A 139 -13.15 -15.86 13.21
CA THR A 139 -14.23 -15.30 12.40
C THR A 139 -14.06 -15.68 10.94
N ALA A 140 -15.11 -15.50 10.13
CA ALA A 140 -15.01 -15.65 8.67
C ALA A 140 -14.16 -14.54 8.01
N LYS A 141 -13.90 -13.43 8.73
CA LYS A 141 -13.05 -12.35 8.24
C LYS A 141 -11.58 -12.76 8.32
N GLY A 142 -10.84 -12.57 7.22
CA GLY A 142 -9.41 -12.87 7.17
C GLY A 142 -8.57 -12.01 8.12
N TRP A 143 -7.37 -12.47 8.43
CA TRP A 143 -6.41 -11.83 9.34
C TRP A 143 -6.26 -10.31 9.11
N THR A 144 -5.97 -9.90 7.88
CA THR A 144 -5.82 -8.48 7.52
C THR A 144 -7.08 -7.67 7.80
N GLY A 145 -8.25 -8.20 7.44
CA GLY A 145 -9.52 -7.51 7.65
C GLY A 145 -9.80 -7.25 9.12
N ARG A 146 -9.41 -8.18 10.00
CA ARG A 146 -9.58 -8.04 11.45
C ARG A 146 -8.63 -7.01 12.05
N TRP A 147 -7.37 -6.99 11.60
CA TRP A 147 -6.42 -5.94 11.96
C TRP A 147 -6.85 -4.55 11.51
N LEU A 148 -7.45 -4.43 10.32
CA LEU A 148 -8.01 -3.15 9.87
C LEU A 148 -9.10 -2.62 10.82
N ASP A 149 -9.88 -3.50 11.44
CA ASP A 149 -10.89 -3.08 12.41
C ASP A 149 -10.26 -2.62 13.73
N VAL A 150 -9.24 -3.33 14.22
CA VAL A 150 -8.43 -2.87 15.36
C VAL A 150 -7.88 -1.47 15.11
N LEU A 151 -7.23 -1.26 13.96
CA LEU A 151 -6.63 0.03 13.61
C LEU A 151 -7.68 1.14 13.50
N LYS A 152 -8.90 0.85 13.01
CA LYS A 152 -9.99 1.84 12.97
C LYS A 152 -10.45 2.25 14.36
N GLU A 153 -10.60 1.30 15.28
CA GLU A 153 -11.00 1.60 16.67
C GLU A 153 -9.91 2.37 17.42
N GLU A 154 -8.65 1.99 17.24
CA GLU A 154 -7.51 2.63 17.87
C GLU A 154 -7.27 4.04 17.31
N ASN A 155 -7.49 4.26 16.01
CA ASN A 155 -7.52 5.59 15.40
C ASN A 155 -8.58 6.49 16.05
N LYS A 156 -9.79 5.98 16.37
CA LYS A 156 -10.83 6.75 17.09
C LYS A 156 -10.39 7.13 18.51
N ARG A 157 -9.49 6.34 19.11
CA ARG A 157 -8.87 6.61 20.42
C ARG A 157 -7.64 7.51 20.33
N GLY A 158 -7.25 7.91 19.12
CA GLY A 158 -6.12 8.80 18.86
C GLY A 158 -4.77 8.10 18.80
N PHE A 159 -4.73 6.76 18.78
CA PHE A 159 -3.49 6.01 18.74
C PHE A 159 -2.90 5.97 17.31
N HIS A 160 -1.73 6.58 17.15
CA HIS A 160 -0.97 6.62 15.90
C HIS A 160 0.52 6.44 16.21
N PRO A 161 1.11 5.26 16.00
CA PRO A 161 2.53 5.06 16.26
C PRO A 161 3.37 5.91 15.29
N GLU A 162 4.42 6.54 15.81
CA GLU A 162 5.40 7.21 14.96
C GLU A 162 6.28 6.16 14.26
N LEU A 163 6.13 6.06 12.94
CA LEU A 163 6.90 5.13 12.12
C LEU A 163 8.09 5.86 11.49
N PRO A 164 9.33 5.39 11.70
CA PRO A 164 10.48 5.91 10.97
C PRO A 164 10.36 5.61 9.47
N LYS A 165 11.04 6.41 8.63
CA LYS A 165 10.98 6.34 7.16
C LYS A 165 11.21 4.93 6.58
N TYR A 166 12.02 4.12 7.24
CA TYR A 166 12.37 2.76 6.83
C TYR A 166 11.98 1.71 7.89
N GLY A 167 10.97 2.04 8.71
CA GLY A 167 10.57 1.21 9.84
C GLY A 167 11.60 1.20 10.97
N PHE A 168 11.46 0.25 11.88
CA PHE A 168 12.31 0.12 13.07
C PHE A 168 13.57 -0.75 12.84
N GLY A 169 14.02 -0.86 11.59
CA GLY A 169 15.28 -1.55 11.25
C GLY A 169 16.48 -0.84 11.85
N ASP A 170 17.52 -1.61 12.17
CA ASP A 170 18.78 -1.01 12.63
C ASP A 170 19.50 -0.26 11.50
N PRO A 171 20.43 0.67 11.80
CA PRO A 171 21.17 1.41 10.77
C PRO A 171 22.03 0.55 9.85
N THR A 172 22.30 -0.72 10.22
CA THR A 172 23.09 -1.66 9.42
C THR A 172 22.22 -2.37 8.36
N SER A 173 20.90 -2.40 8.59
CA SER A 173 19.91 -3.05 7.75
C SER A 173 19.39 -2.15 6.62
N TYR A 174 19.91 -0.92 6.52
CA TYR A 174 19.58 0.06 5.48
C TYR A 174 20.79 0.41 4.60
#